data_AF-A0A5Q4H6F6-F1
#
_entry.id   AF-A0A5Q4H6F6-F1
#
_cell.length_a   1.000
_cell.length_b   1.000
_cell.length_c   1.000
_cell.angle_alpha   90.00
_cell.angle_beta   90.00
_cell.angle_gamma   90.00
#
_symmetry.space_group_name_H-M   'P 1'
#
loop_
_entity.id
_entity.type
_entity.pdbx_description
1 polymer ?
#
loop_
_entity_poly.entity_id
_entity_poly.type
_entity_poly.pdbx_seq_one_letter_code
_entity_poly.pdbx_strand_id
1 'polypeptide(L)'
;MTYWTHIGASLGYTVIAEMPAPQNGPYAFAGDDVRNDSVWLAPERWDAAVLVEFERYRGQADEDKLLSKIENLLLAYHRWCQRPTALILCYWTKGLASLPNHDRLRRRVKEGFQTAAKETVHGSVTCRVAFFQAVLQETGDGLWKLAQLIERGVR
;
A
#
# COMPACT_ATOMS: atom_id res chain seq x y z
N MET A 1 -11.95 -11.05 -1.52
CA MET A 1 -12.02 -9.57 -1.46
C MET A 1 -11.37 -9.13 -0.15
N THR A 2 -10.43 -8.18 -0.17
CA THR A 2 -9.71 -7.77 1.04
C THR A 2 -10.57 -6.85 1.92
N TYR A 3 -10.19 -6.69 3.19
CA TYR A 3 -10.88 -5.79 4.12
C TYR A 3 -10.95 -4.34 3.60
N TRP A 4 -9.87 -3.85 2.98
CA TRP A 4 -9.85 -2.49 2.43
C TRP A 4 -10.70 -2.37 1.17
N THR A 5 -10.78 -3.41 0.35
CA THR A 5 -11.72 -3.38 -0.79
C THR A 5 -13.16 -3.20 -0.31
N HIS A 6 -13.54 -3.88 0.78
CA HIS A 6 -14.85 -3.73 1.38
C HIS A 6 -15.07 -2.32 1.98
N ILE A 7 -14.08 -1.77 2.70
CA ILE A 7 -14.18 -0.40 3.23
C ILE A 7 -14.41 0.60 2.10
N GLY A 8 -13.59 0.59 1.05
CA GLY A 8 -13.70 1.56 -0.03
C GLY A 8 -15.08 1.54 -0.66
N ALA A 9 -15.62 0.35 -0.91
CA ALA A 9 -16.97 0.17 -1.45
C ALA A 9 -18.04 0.71 -0.50
N SER A 10 -17.91 0.44 0.81
CA SER A 10 -18.84 0.97 1.83
C SER A 10 -18.81 2.49 1.96
N LEU A 11 -17.69 3.13 1.57
CA LEU A 11 -17.53 4.58 1.55
C LEU A 11 -17.96 5.21 0.20
N GLY A 12 -18.53 4.43 -0.72
CA GLY A 12 -19.06 4.90 -2.00
C GLY A 12 -18.06 4.95 -3.15
N TYR A 13 -16.84 4.46 -2.97
CA TYR A 13 -15.88 4.33 -4.06
C TYR A 13 -16.21 3.11 -4.93
N THR A 14 -15.87 3.19 -6.22
CA THR A 14 -15.74 1.96 -7.01
C THR A 14 -14.39 1.34 -6.72
N VAL A 15 -14.37 0.09 -6.27
CA VAL A 15 -13.12 -0.55 -5.84
C VAL A 15 -12.80 -1.76 -6.69
N ILE A 16 -11.56 -1.81 -7.16
CA ILE A 16 -11.02 -2.92 -7.95
C ILE A 16 -9.88 -3.55 -7.15
N ALA A 17 -9.96 -4.86 -6.95
CA ALA A 17 -8.88 -5.64 -6.34
C ALA A 17 -7.88 -6.08 -7.42
N GLU A 18 -6.60 -6.21 -7.04
CA GLU A 18 -5.55 -6.72 -7.94
C GLU A 18 -5.46 -5.94 -9.26
N MET A 19 -5.64 -4.62 -9.20
CA MET A 19 -5.71 -3.77 -10.37
C MET A 19 -4.30 -3.39 -10.84
N PRO A 20 -3.93 -3.69 -12.10
CA PRO A 20 -2.67 -3.20 -12.66
C PRO A 20 -2.71 -1.67 -12.75
N ALA A 21 -1.63 -1.03 -12.30
CA ALA A 21 -1.45 0.39 -12.53
C ALA A 21 -1.34 0.64 -14.05
N PRO A 22 -1.98 1.69 -14.57
CA PRO A 22 -2.01 1.96 -15.99
C PRO A 22 -0.59 2.21 -16.51
N GLN A 23 -0.32 1.81 -17.75
CA GLN A 23 0.94 2.15 -18.43
C GLN A 23 0.90 3.58 -18.98
N ASN A 24 0.57 4.53 -18.11
CA ASN A 24 0.44 5.95 -18.43
C ASN A 24 1.45 6.76 -17.61
N GLY A 25 1.78 7.97 -18.09
CA GLY A 25 2.60 8.93 -17.35
C GLY A 25 4.07 8.51 -17.18
N PRO A 26 4.81 9.19 -16.28
CA PRO A 26 6.18 8.81 -15.92
C PRO A 26 6.22 7.38 -15.39
N TYR A 27 7.30 6.65 -15.69
CA TYR A 27 7.53 5.29 -15.17
C TYR A 27 6.51 4.23 -15.65
N ALA A 28 5.79 4.49 -16.74
CA ALA A 28 4.81 3.57 -17.33
C ALA A 28 5.37 2.16 -17.58
N PHE A 29 6.67 2.05 -17.87
CA PHE A 29 7.37 0.80 -18.14
C PHE A 29 8.39 0.43 -17.04
N ALA A 30 8.46 1.20 -15.95
CA ALA A 30 9.42 0.96 -14.89
C ALA A 30 8.90 -0.07 -13.89
N GLY A 31 9.54 -1.22 -13.80
CA GLY A 31 9.11 -2.33 -12.95
C GLY A 31 8.05 -3.22 -13.62
N ASP A 32 8.20 -4.52 -13.40
CA ASP A 32 7.33 -5.55 -13.98
C ASP A 32 6.03 -5.67 -13.17
N ASP A 33 4.88 -5.69 -13.86
CA ASP A 33 3.52 -5.89 -13.31
C ASP A 33 3.23 -5.10 -12.01
N VAL A 34 3.35 -3.76 -12.05
CA VAL A 34 2.92 -2.91 -10.93
C VAL A 34 1.40 -3.02 -10.77
N ARG A 35 0.99 -3.75 -9.74
CA ARG A 35 -0.41 -4.05 -9.43
C ARG A 35 -0.65 -3.78 -7.95
N ASN A 36 -1.70 -3.02 -7.66
CA ASN A 36 -2.11 -2.78 -6.29
C ASN A 36 -3.22 -3.75 -5.89
N ASP A 37 -3.11 -4.27 -4.68
CA ASP A 37 -4.07 -5.22 -4.11
C ASP A 37 -5.48 -4.60 -3.98
N SER A 38 -5.59 -3.28 -3.81
CA SER A 38 -6.86 -2.53 -3.87
C SER A 38 -6.67 -1.13 -4.42
N VAL A 39 -7.52 -0.73 -5.38
CA VAL A 39 -7.57 0.61 -5.96
C VAL A 39 -8.98 1.17 -5.82
N TRP A 40 -9.10 2.33 -5.18
CA TRP A 40 -10.38 3.02 -4.96
C TRP A 40 -10.50 4.15 -5.95
N LEU A 41 -11.52 4.07 -6.81
CA LEU A 41 -11.80 5.04 -7.86
C LEU A 41 -12.95 5.96 -7.43
N ALA A 42 -12.74 7.27 -7.57
CA ALA A 42 -13.79 8.26 -7.35
C ALA A 42 -14.89 8.09 -8.42
N PRO A 43 -16.17 7.96 -8.04
CA PRO A 43 -17.24 7.56 -8.95
C PRO A 43 -17.52 8.57 -10.07
N GLU A 44 -17.23 9.86 -9.89
CA GLU A 44 -17.53 10.90 -10.87
C GLU A 44 -16.55 10.93 -12.05
N ARG A 45 -15.29 10.60 -11.80
CA ARG A 45 -14.19 10.77 -12.78
C ARG A 45 -13.41 9.49 -13.06
N TRP A 46 -13.68 8.42 -12.33
CA TRP A 46 -12.91 7.17 -12.38
C TRP A 46 -11.42 7.38 -12.08
N ASP A 47 -11.10 8.44 -11.35
CA ASP A 47 -9.75 8.75 -10.92
C ASP A 47 -9.39 7.90 -9.70
N ALA A 48 -8.20 7.30 -9.71
CA ALA A 48 -7.67 6.63 -8.54
C ALA A 48 -7.47 7.65 -7.41
N ALA A 49 -8.20 7.44 -6.31
CA ALA A 49 -8.18 8.27 -5.12
C ALA A 49 -7.32 7.66 -4.01
N VAL A 50 -7.33 6.34 -3.88
CA VAL A 50 -6.57 5.59 -2.86
C VAL A 50 -5.97 4.34 -3.49
N LEU A 51 -4.70 4.08 -3.17
CA LEU A 51 -3.99 2.86 -3.53
C LEU A 51 -3.61 2.10 -2.25
N VAL A 52 -3.81 0.78 -2.25
CA VAL A 52 -3.56 -0.06 -1.08
C VAL A 52 -2.69 -1.26 -1.45
N GLU A 53 -1.69 -1.52 -0.61
CA GLU A 53 -0.90 -2.75 -0.60
C GLU A 53 -1.06 -3.48 0.74
N PHE A 54 -0.98 -4.80 0.66
CA PHE A 54 -1.02 -5.71 1.77
C PHE A 54 0.22 -6.59 1.81
N GLU A 55 0.70 -6.86 3.01
CA GLU A 55 1.81 -7.78 3.19
C GLU A 55 1.79 -8.44 4.56
N ARG A 56 2.27 -9.68 4.61
CA ARG A 56 2.53 -10.35 5.89
C ARG A 56 3.82 -9.80 6.48
N TYR A 57 3.80 -9.48 7.77
CA TYR A 57 5.01 -9.11 8.49
C TYR A 57 5.29 -10.07 9.65
N ARG A 58 6.43 -10.76 9.61
CA ARG A 58 6.88 -11.70 10.66
C ARG A 58 7.97 -11.12 11.57
N GLY A 59 8.36 -9.86 11.35
CA GLY A 59 9.45 -9.21 12.08
C GLY A 59 10.49 -8.62 11.12
N GLN A 60 11.64 -8.24 11.67
CA GLN A 60 12.65 -7.42 10.97
C GLN A 60 13.11 -7.98 9.62
N ALA A 61 13.13 -9.32 9.45
CA ALA A 61 13.50 -9.97 8.20
C ALA A 61 12.54 -9.67 7.03
N ASP A 62 11.30 -9.25 7.31
CA ASP A 62 10.31 -8.88 6.29
C ASP A 62 10.28 -7.36 6.04
N GLU A 63 11.18 -6.56 6.63
CA GLU A 63 11.16 -5.10 6.46
C GLU A 63 11.38 -4.67 5.00
N ASP A 64 12.29 -5.33 4.29
CA ASP A 64 12.53 -5.01 2.88
C ASP A 64 11.35 -5.40 1.97
N LYS A 65 10.51 -6.37 2.37
CA LYS A 65 9.25 -6.66 1.65
C LYS A 65 8.27 -5.51 1.79
N LEU A 66 8.11 -4.97 3.00
CA LEU A 66 7.27 -3.78 3.21
C LEU A 66 7.81 -2.57 2.44
N LEU A 67 9.13 -2.44 2.34
CA LEU A 67 9.76 -1.39 1.55
C LEU A 67 9.44 -1.54 0.06
N SER A 68 9.55 -2.74 -0.51
CA SER A 68 9.17 -2.99 -1.91
C SER A 68 7.69 -2.73 -2.18
N LYS A 69 6.80 -3.02 -1.21
CA LYS A 69 5.38 -2.65 -1.32
C LYS A 69 5.16 -1.14 -1.34
N ILE A 70 5.94 -0.39 -0.57
CA ILE A 70 5.91 1.09 -0.60
C ILE A 70 6.44 1.65 -1.93
N GLU A 71 7.48 1.04 -2.48
CA GLU A 71 8.00 1.39 -3.80
C GLU A 71 6.96 1.15 -4.89
N ASN A 72 6.23 0.03 -4.83
CA ASN A 72 5.11 -0.25 -5.73
C ASN A 72 3.98 0.78 -5.61
N LEU A 73 3.61 1.20 -4.39
CA LEU A 73 2.62 2.26 -4.19
C LEU A 73 3.05 3.59 -4.82
N LEU A 74 4.31 3.97 -4.67
CA LEU A 74 4.83 5.20 -5.26
C LEU A 74 4.90 5.12 -6.79
N LEU A 75 5.34 4.00 -7.35
CA LEU A 75 5.32 3.77 -8.80
C LEU A 75 3.90 3.87 -9.36
N ALA A 76 2.95 3.18 -8.71
CA ALA A 76 1.55 3.23 -9.12
C ALA A 76 0.98 4.65 -9.02
N TYR A 77 1.31 5.40 -7.96
CA TYR A 77 0.94 6.80 -7.81
C TYR A 77 1.34 7.64 -9.03
N HIS A 78 2.59 7.49 -9.51
CA HIS A 78 3.04 8.20 -10.71
C HIS A 78 2.32 7.75 -11.99
N ARG A 79 2.10 6.44 -12.13
CA ARG A 79 1.36 5.85 -13.26
C ARG A 79 -0.10 6.33 -13.32
N TRP A 80 -0.69 6.60 -12.16
CA TRP A 80 -1.99 7.26 -12.02
C TRP A 80 -1.92 8.79 -12.13
N CYS A 81 -0.89 9.31 -12.81
CA CYS A 81 -0.68 10.75 -13.03
C CYS A 81 -0.72 11.57 -11.73
N GLN A 82 -0.23 10.99 -10.63
CA GLN A 82 -0.14 11.66 -9.33
C GLN A 82 -1.51 12.08 -8.74
N ARG A 83 -2.61 11.44 -9.19
CA ARG A 83 -3.96 11.71 -8.70
C ARG A 83 -4.30 11.10 -7.34
N PRO A 84 -3.81 9.90 -6.95
CA PRO A 84 -4.16 9.32 -5.67
C PRO A 84 -3.75 10.21 -4.50
N THR A 85 -4.71 10.49 -3.61
CA THR A 85 -4.49 11.36 -2.45
C THR A 85 -3.92 10.59 -1.27
N ALA A 86 -4.12 9.27 -1.22
CA ALA A 86 -3.63 8.41 -0.16
C ALA A 86 -3.00 7.10 -0.70
N LEU A 87 -1.85 6.76 -0.12
CA LEU A 87 -1.16 5.48 -0.27
C LEU A 87 -1.22 4.75 1.06
N ILE A 88 -1.79 3.55 1.06
CA ILE A 88 -2.02 2.77 2.27
C ILE A 88 -1.19 1.48 2.20
N LEU A 89 -0.30 1.30 3.15
CA LEU A 89 0.32 -0.01 3.40
C LEU A 89 -0.32 -0.64 4.62
N CYS A 90 -1.06 -1.73 4.42
CA CYS A 90 -1.65 -2.51 5.49
C CYS A 90 -0.91 -3.84 5.65
N TYR A 91 -0.15 -4.00 6.73
CA TYR A 91 0.51 -5.27 7.02
C TYR A 91 -0.19 -6.04 8.14
N TRP A 92 -0.10 -7.37 8.11
CA TRP A 92 -0.68 -8.21 9.15
C TRP A 92 0.37 -9.00 9.93
N THR A 93 0.12 -9.17 11.22
CA THR A 93 1.01 -9.89 12.14
C THR A 93 0.24 -10.98 12.88
N LYS A 94 0.92 -12.08 13.24
CA LYS A 94 0.40 -13.05 14.21
C LYS A 94 0.68 -12.50 15.61
N GLY A 95 -0.36 -12.07 16.33
CA GLY A 95 -0.19 -11.44 17.64
C GLY A 95 0.72 -10.21 17.63
N LEU A 96 1.41 -9.96 18.75
CA LEU A 96 2.36 -8.87 18.91
C LEU A 96 3.71 -9.24 18.27
N ALA A 97 4.04 -8.61 17.13
CA ALA A 97 5.36 -8.66 16.52
C ALA A 97 6.10 -7.33 16.77
N SER A 98 7.42 -7.32 16.51
CA SER A 98 8.15 -6.05 16.39
C SER A 98 7.46 -5.15 15.35
N LEU A 99 7.62 -3.84 15.46
CA LEU A 99 7.09 -2.93 14.45
C LEU A 99 8.18 -2.64 13.40
N PRO A 100 7.83 -2.54 12.11
CA PRO A 100 8.77 -2.08 11.11
C PRO A 100 9.12 -0.61 11.35
N ASN A 101 10.21 -0.15 10.75
CA ASN A 101 10.59 1.27 10.80
C ASN A 101 9.67 2.12 9.90
N HIS A 102 8.54 2.59 10.43
CA HIS A 102 7.59 3.43 9.69
C HIS A 102 8.19 4.75 9.19
N ASP A 103 9.19 5.30 9.89
CA ASP A 103 9.91 6.51 9.44
C ASP A 103 10.71 6.24 8.17
N ARG A 104 11.39 5.09 8.06
CA ARG A 104 12.10 4.63 6.85
C ARG A 104 11.13 4.45 5.68
N LEU A 105 10.00 3.78 5.92
CA LEU A 105 8.97 3.56 4.90
C LEU A 105 8.39 4.88 4.39
N ARG A 106 8.06 5.81 5.29
CA ARG A 106 7.54 7.13 4.93
C ARG A 106 8.57 7.95 4.15
N ARG A 107 9.83 7.90 4.58
CA ARG A 107 10.94 8.60 3.93
C ARG A 107 11.14 8.09 2.49
N ARG A 108 11.01 6.79 2.25
CA ARG A 108 11.07 6.20 0.90
C ARG A 108 10.07 6.84 -0.06
N VAL A 109 8.84 7.11 0.38
CA VAL A 109 7.85 7.83 -0.46
C VAL A 109 8.27 9.27 -0.74
N LYS A 110 8.80 9.96 0.28
CA LYS A 110 9.19 11.38 0.16
C LYS A 110 10.42 11.60 -0.72
N GLU A 111 11.41 10.71 -0.61
CA GLU A 111 12.70 10.84 -1.29
C GLU A 111 12.73 10.16 -2.66
N GLY A 112 11.83 9.19 -2.89
CA GLY A 112 11.88 8.34 -4.06
C GLY A 112 12.92 7.23 -3.93
N PHE A 113 13.21 6.57 -5.04
CA PHE A 113 14.15 5.46 -5.09
C PHE A 113 14.71 5.22 -6.49
N GLN A 114 15.70 4.34 -6.60
CA GLN A 114 16.18 3.84 -7.88
C GLN A 114 15.71 2.40 -8.08
N THR A 115 15.17 2.10 -9.26
CA THR A 115 14.81 0.74 -9.64
C THR A 115 16.06 -0.11 -9.90
N ALA A 116 15.89 -1.43 -10.03
CA ALA A 116 16.97 -2.33 -10.44
C ALA A 116 17.55 -1.97 -11.83
N ALA A 117 16.74 -1.36 -12.70
CA ALA A 117 17.16 -0.86 -14.00
C ALA A 117 17.87 0.51 -13.94
N LYS A 118 18.17 1.02 -12.73
CA LYS A 118 18.78 2.34 -12.47
C LYS A 118 17.93 3.53 -12.90
N GLU A 119 16.64 3.32 -13.11
CA GLU A 119 15.70 4.41 -13.34
C GLU A 119 15.38 5.10 -12.00
N THR A 120 15.44 6.43 -11.98
CA THR A 120 15.15 7.21 -10.78
C THR A 120 13.66 7.52 -10.72
N VAL A 121 12.98 6.95 -9.73
CA VAL A 121 11.59 7.24 -9.38
C VAL A 121 11.59 8.40 -8.39
N HIS A 122 10.99 9.52 -8.77
CA HIS A 122 10.92 10.70 -7.90
C HIS A 122 10.03 10.44 -6.69
N GLY A 123 10.38 11.06 -5.56
CA GLY A 123 9.52 11.06 -4.37
C GLY A 123 8.33 12.01 -4.52
N SER A 124 7.41 11.94 -3.56
CA SER A 124 6.25 12.81 -3.48
C SER A 124 5.98 13.27 -2.05
N VAL A 125 5.63 14.56 -1.91
CA VAL A 125 5.14 15.15 -0.65
C VAL A 125 3.65 15.52 -0.70
N THR A 126 3.00 15.31 -1.85
CA THR A 126 1.62 15.71 -2.09
C THR A 126 0.61 14.61 -1.74
N CYS A 127 1.04 13.35 -1.70
CA CYS A 127 0.19 12.23 -1.28
C CYS A 127 0.37 11.91 0.22
N ARG A 128 -0.72 11.56 0.90
CA ARG A 128 -0.67 11.04 2.27
C ARG A 128 -0.25 9.58 2.24
N VAL A 129 0.70 9.20 3.10
CA VAL A 129 1.04 7.80 3.33
C VAL A 129 0.52 7.38 4.70
N ALA A 130 -0.25 6.30 4.76
CA ALA A 130 -0.79 5.74 6.00
C ALA A 130 -0.37 4.28 6.16
N PHE A 131 -0.11 3.88 7.41
CA PHE A 131 0.30 2.52 7.75
C PHE A 131 -0.72 1.92 8.70
N PHE A 132 -1.19 0.71 8.40
CA PHE A 132 -2.09 -0.02 9.27
C PHE A 132 -1.53 -1.39 9.59
N GLN A 133 -1.64 -1.77 10.86
CA GLN A 133 -1.36 -3.11 11.33
C GLN A 133 -2.67 -3.85 11.58
N ALA A 134 -2.91 -4.92 10.84
CA ALA A 134 -3.95 -5.90 11.14
C ALA A 134 -3.37 -6.98 12.07
N VAL A 135 -3.79 -6.96 13.35
CA VAL A 135 -3.37 -7.97 14.33
C VAL A 135 -4.32 -9.17 14.22
N LEU A 136 -3.79 -10.31 13.79
CA LEU A 136 -4.56 -11.54 13.69
C LEU A 136 -4.35 -12.41 14.93
N GLN A 137 -5.44 -13.00 15.39
CA GLN A 137 -5.46 -13.95 16.50
C GLN A 137 -6.03 -15.29 16.02
N GLU A 138 -5.37 -16.37 16.41
CA GLU A 138 -5.85 -17.73 16.16
C GLU A 138 -7.06 -18.02 17.05
N THR A 139 -8.10 -18.61 16.47
CA THR A 139 -9.28 -19.09 17.18
C THR A 139 -9.11 -20.56 17.52
N GLY A 140 -9.91 -21.08 18.48
CA GLY A 140 -9.76 -22.45 18.99
C GLY A 140 -10.00 -23.56 17.97
N ASP A 141 -10.52 -23.23 16.79
CA ASP A 141 -10.75 -24.08 15.62
C ASP A 141 -9.62 -24.01 14.57
N GLY A 142 -8.50 -23.32 14.88
CA GLY A 142 -7.37 -23.15 13.97
C GLY A 142 -7.59 -22.09 12.87
N LEU A 143 -8.71 -21.38 12.91
CA LEU A 143 -8.93 -20.22 12.04
C LEU A 143 -8.24 -18.98 12.60
N TRP A 144 -8.16 -17.92 11.79
CA TRP A 144 -7.59 -16.64 12.20
C TRP A 144 -8.64 -15.55 12.06
N LYS A 145 -8.81 -14.75 13.11
CA LYS A 145 -9.69 -13.57 13.09
C LYS A 145 -8.88 -12.29 13.20
N LEU A 146 -9.38 -11.22 12.58
CA LEU A 146 -8.90 -9.87 12.84
C LEU A 146 -9.29 -9.48 14.26
N ALA A 147 -8.30 -9.34 15.14
CA ALA A 147 -8.52 -8.92 16.52
C ALA A 147 -8.51 -7.39 16.64
N GLN A 148 -7.57 -6.74 15.95
CA GLN A 148 -7.40 -5.28 15.98
C GLN A 148 -6.88 -4.77 14.65
N LEU A 149 -7.29 -3.55 14.30
CA LEU A 149 -6.69 -2.75 13.24
C LEU A 149 -6.14 -1.47 13.86
N ILE A 150 -4.83 -1.24 13.73
CA ILE A 150 -4.15 -0.15 14.42
C ILE A 150 -3.46 0.74 13.38
N GLU A 151 -3.75 2.04 13.37
CA GLU A 151 -2.95 3.00 12.60
C GLU A 151 -1.57 3.15 13.25
N ARG A 152 -0.51 3.06 12.44
CA ARG A 152 0.89 3.09 12.90
C ARG A 152 1.65 4.22 12.23
N GLY A 153 2.76 4.62 12.84
CA GLY A 153 3.61 5.70 12.31
C GLY A 153 2.91 7.07 12.30
N VAL A 154 1.96 7.27 13.21
CA VAL A 154 1.34 8.56 13.52
C VAL A 154 2.21 9.22 14.59
N ARG A 155 2.90 10.30 14.21
CA ARG A 155 3.59 11.22 15.11
C ARG A 155 3.12 12.62 14.74
#